data_AF-A0A7X7CBT5-F1
#
_entry.id   AF-A0A7X7CBT5-F1
#
_cell.length_a   1.000
_cell.length_b   1.000
_cell.length_c   1.000
_cell.angle_alpha   90.00
_cell.angle_beta   90.00
_cell.angle_gamma   90.00
#
_symmetry.space_group_name_H-M   'P 1'
#
loop_
_entity.id
_entity.type
_entity.pdbx_description
1 polymer ?
#
loop_
_entity_poly.entity_id
_entity_poly.type
_entity_poly.pdbx_seq_one_letter_code
_entity_poly.pdbx_strand_id
1 'polypeptide(L)' 'EALADAGINIEMISTSEIRISVVVEGEKVDEAVQVIHTAFGLDSQDTEAVVYGGTGR' A
#
# COMPACT_ATOMS: atom_id res chain seq x y z
N GLU A 1 3.08 12.82 -2.14
CA GLU A 1 4.26 12.99 -1.28
C GLU A 1 5.07 11.70 -1.25
N ALA A 2 4.52 10.61 -0.69
CA ALA A 2 5.14 9.28 -0.64
C ALA A 2 6.01 8.87 -1.87
N LEU A 3 5.44 8.86 -3.09
CA LEU A 3 6.19 8.51 -4.31
C LEU A 3 7.32 9.50 -4.63
N ALA A 4 7.11 10.79 -4.38
CA ALA A 4 8.11 11.82 -4.64
C ALA A 4 9.29 11.73 -3.65
N ASP A 5 9.02 11.43 -2.37
CA ASP A 5 10.06 11.24 -1.35
C ASP A 5 10.92 10.00 -1.65
N ALA A 6 10.32 8.98 -2.25
CA ALA A 6 11.02 7.80 -2.76
C ALA A 6 11.71 8.04 -4.12
N GLY A 7 11.64 9.26 -4.68
CA GLY A 7 12.25 9.58 -5.98
C GLY A 7 11.59 8.88 -7.17
N ILE A 8 10.32 8.45 -7.04
CA ILE A 8 9.55 7.78 -8.09
C ILE A 8 8.76 8.82 -8.88
N ASN A 9 9.09 8.93 -10.17
CA ASN A 9 8.38 9.81 -11.08
C ASN A 9 7.02 9.23 -11.48
N ILE A 10 6.00 10.11 -11.58
CA ILE A 10 4.68 9.75 -12.07
C ILE A 10 4.55 10.22 -13.53
N GLU A 11 4.34 9.29 -14.45
CA GLU A 11 4.19 9.58 -15.88
C GLU A 11 2.76 10.02 -16.24
N MET A 12 1.77 9.46 -15.56
CA MET A 12 0.35 9.74 -15.78
C MET A 12 -0.44 9.58 -14.50
N ILE A 13 -1.47 10.40 -14.34
CA ILE A 13 -2.45 10.31 -13.25
C ILE A 13 -3.85 10.20 -13.85
N SER A 14 -4.66 9.27 -13.33
CA SER A 14 -6.09 9.16 -13.62
C SER A 14 -6.86 8.95 -12.32
N THR A 15 -7.97 9.66 -12.14
CA THR A 15 -8.73 9.65 -10.88
C THR A 15 -10.22 9.46 -11.09
N SER A 16 -10.87 8.76 -10.16
CA SER A 16 -12.32 8.73 -9.94
C SER A 16 -12.64 9.13 -8.50
N GLU A 17 -13.92 9.20 -8.13
CA GLU A 17 -14.34 9.51 -6.75
C GLU A 17 -13.75 8.58 -5.69
N ILE A 18 -13.43 7.33 -6.06
CA ILE A 18 -13.00 6.28 -5.12
C ILE A 18 -11.61 5.72 -5.41
N ARG A 19 -10.94 6.19 -6.48
CA ARG A 19 -9.68 5.60 -6.92
C ARG A 19 -8.76 6.62 -7.56
N ILE A 20 -7.50 6.53 -7.21
CA ILE A 20 -6.39 7.21 -7.88
C ILE A 20 -5.53 6.12 -8.52
N SER A 21 -5.30 6.23 -9.82
CA SER A 21 -4.41 5.36 -10.59
C SER A 21 -3.25 6.19 -11.13
N VAL A 22 -2.03 5.67 -11.01
CA VAL A 22 -0.82 6.32 -11.52
C VAL A 22 -0.02 5.35 -12.38
N VAL A 23 0.66 5.89 -13.39
CA VAL A 23 1.64 5.16 -14.22
C VAL A 23 3.04 5.57 -13.78
N VAL A 24 3.90 4.60 -13.58
CA VAL A 24 5.31 4.76 -13.18
C VAL A 24 6.17 3.84 -14.04
N GLU A 25 7.49 4.05 -14.01
CA GLU A 25 8.45 3.16 -14.66
C GLU A 25 8.32 1.73 -14.13
N GLY A 26 8.36 0.74 -15.03
CA GLY A 26 8.10 -0.67 -14.69
C GLY A 26 9.00 -1.21 -13.59
N GLU A 27 10.28 -0.82 -13.60
CA GLU A 27 11.27 -1.24 -12.58
C GLU A 27 10.99 -0.66 -11.19
N LYS A 28 10.16 0.39 -11.11
CA LYS A 28 9.80 1.10 -9.88
C LYS A 28 8.46 0.69 -9.30
N VAL A 29 7.72 -0.21 -9.95
CA VAL A 29 6.37 -0.59 -9.52
C VAL A 29 6.38 -1.22 -8.13
N ASP A 30 7.29 -2.14 -7.84
CA ASP A 30 7.34 -2.82 -6.53
C ASP A 30 7.66 -1.84 -5.38
N GLU A 31 8.61 -0.94 -5.62
CA GLU A 31 8.97 0.13 -4.69
C GLU A 31 7.81 1.10 -4.48
N ALA A 32 7.12 1.50 -5.56
CA ALA A 32 5.97 2.38 -5.51
C ALA A 32 4.83 1.79 -4.68
N VAL A 33 4.54 0.49 -4.84
CA VAL A 33 3.51 -0.21 -4.08
C VAL A 33 3.88 -0.25 -2.59
N GLN A 34 5.11 -0.61 -2.24
CA GLN A 34 5.55 -0.66 -0.84
C GLN A 34 5.46 0.70 -0.15
N VAL A 35 5.94 1.75 -0.81
CA VAL A 35 5.93 3.12 -0.28
C VAL A 35 4.50 3.62 -0.10
N ILE A 36 3.61 3.34 -1.05
CA ILE A 36 2.18 3.67 -0.91
C ILE A 36 1.56 2.88 0.25
N HIS A 37 1.76 1.56 0.32
CA HIS A 37 1.22 0.76 1.42
C HIS A 37 1.67 1.27 2.78
N THR A 38 2.96 1.58 2.93
CA THR A 38 3.52 2.16 4.17
C THR A 38 2.91 3.52 4.48
N ALA A 39 2.80 4.41 3.48
CA ALA A 39 2.22 5.75 3.66
C ALA A 39 0.75 5.72 4.09
N PHE A 40 0.01 4.68 3.71
CA PHE A 40 -1.40 4.46 4.11
C PHE A 40 -1.55 3.49 5.31
N GLY A 41 -0.46 2.98 5.88
CA GLY A 41 -0.48 2.02 7.00
C GLY A 41 -1.08 0.65 6.64
N LEU A 42 -1.00 0.26 5.36
CA LEU A 42 -1.52 -1.01 4.81
C LEU A 42 -0.45 -2.11 4.71
N ASP A 43 0.73 -1.83 5.24
CA ASP A 43 1.87 -2.73 5.38
C ASP A 43 1.83 -3.55 6.69
N SER A 44 0.91 -3.20 7.60
CA SER A 44 0.76 -3.87 8.90
C SER A 44 0.05 -5.23 8.78
N GLN A 45 0.75 -6.28 9.19
CA GLN A 45 0.18 -7.61 9.46
C GLN A 45 -0.59 -7.61 10.79
N ASP A 46 -1.60 -6.75 10.94
CA ASP A 46 -2.55 -6.82 12.06
C ASP A 46 -3.51 -8.01 11.86
N THR A 47 -2.92 -9.20 11.89
CA THR A 47 -3.62 -10.44 12.21
C THR A 47 -2.70 -11.25 13.11
N GLU A 48 -2.32 -10.66 14.25
CA GLU A 48 -2.18 -11.50 15.44
C GLU A 48 -3.60 -11.86 15.88
N ALA A 49 -4.21 -12.80 15.14
CA ALA A 49 -5.45 -13.43 15.53
C ALA A 49 -5.14 -14.23 16.79
N VAL A 50 -5.31 -13.61 17.96
CA VAL A 50 -5.31 -14.32 19.23
C VAL A 50 -6.54 -15.22 19.23
N VAL A 51 -6.35 -16.48 18.84
CA VAL A 51 -7.39 -17.51 18.91
C VAL A 51 -7.68 -17.76 20.39
N TYR A 52 -8.70 -17.11 20.94
CA TYR A 52 -9.28 -17.51 22.22
C TYR A 52 -10.13 -18.77 21.99
N GLY A 53 -9.45 -19.89 21.80
CA GLY A 53 -10.04 -21.23 21.89
C GLY A 53 -10.44 -21.50 23.34
N GLY A 54 -11.51 -20.85 23.79
CA GLY A 54 -12.14 -21.14 25.07
C GLY A 54 -12.65 -22.58 25.06
N THR A 55 -12.01 -23.42 25.85
CA THR A 55 -12.27 -24.85 25.98
C THR A 55 -13.75 -25.12 26.22
N GLY A 56 -14.36 -25.90 25.34
CA GLY A 56 -15.65 -26.53 25.60
C GLY A 56 -15.55 -27.39 26.87
N ARG A 57 -16.39 -27.06 27.84
CA ARG A 57 -16.90 -27.97 28.85
C ARG A 57 -18.40 -27.77 28.95
#